data_AF-A0A821V4F9-F1
#
_entry.id   AF-A0A821V4F9-F1
#
_cell.length_a   1.000
_cell.length_b   1.000
_cell.length_c   1.000
_cell.angle_alpha   90.00
_cell.angle_beta   90.00
_cell.angle_gamma   90.00
#
_symmetry.space_group_name_H-M   'P 1'
#
loop_
_entity.id
_entity.type
_entity.pdbx_description
1 polymer ?
#
loop_
_entity_poly.entity_id
_entity_poly.type
_entity_poly.pdbx_seq_one_letter_code
_entity_poly.pdbx_strand_id
1 'polypeptide(L)'
;KNGIQSSTGISPYQLAFGRRPRHPFNPHATTFVFSKPHDYWTQVIQYRNAALKQAKQHIIHQQKLSKTRFDKNRSHPNFVLGDLVWTKVFVGRHKLKARYTGPARIVRILSPLSFIVEDEHLQQFQVHSNNIRRVYSRESFQT
;
A
#
# COMPACT_ATOMS: atom_id res chain seq x y z
N LYS A 1 0.30 24.80 11.11
CA LYS A 1 -0.31 23.44 11.07
C LYS A 1 0.78 22.44 11.44
N ASN A 2 0.67 21.75 12.57
CA ASN A 2 1.56 20.65 12.89
C ASN A 2 1.34 19.54 11.84
N GLY A 3 2.40 18.91 11.35
CA GLY A 3 2.34 17.88 10.31
C GLY A 3 1.53 16.65 10.73
N ILE A 4 0.21 16.76 10.68
CA ILE A 4 -0.75 15.68 10.92
C ILE A 4 -0.78 14.83 9.66
N GLN A 5 -0.57 13.53 9.83
CA GLN A 5 -0.67 12.60 8.70
C GLN A 5 -2.13 12.25 8.42
N SER A 6 -2.54 12.26 7.17
CA SER A 6 -3.90 11.89 6.74
C SER A 6 -4.28 10.45 7.12
N SER A 7 -3.36 9.50 6.98
CA SER A 7 -3.63 8.07 7.26
C SER A 7 -3.89 7.81 8.75
N THR A 8 -3.20 8.55 9.62
CA THR A 8 -3.22 8.30 11.07
C THR A 8 -4.04 9.32 11.84
N GLY A 9 -4.34 10.49 11.24
CA GLY A 9 -5.08 11.59 11.87
C GLY A 9 -4.32 12.30 13.00
N ILE A 10 -3.10 11.87 13.30
CA ILE A 10 -2.25 12.32 14.42
C ILE A 10 -0.85 12.60 13.88
N SER A 11 -0.14 13.55 14.50
CA SER A 11 1.25 13.86 14.12
C SER A 11 2.22 12.77 14.62
N PRO A 12 3.23 12.37 13.83
CA PRO A 12 4.26 11.43 14.29
C PRO A 12 4.92 11.83 15.61
N TYR A 13 5.13 13.13 15.83
CA TYR A 13 5.66 13.67 17.08
C TYR A 13 4.78 13.30 18.29
N GLN A 14 3.45 13.40 18.14
CA GLN A 14 2.52 13.08 19.22
C GLN A 14 2.53 11.59 19.57
N LEU A 15 2.70 10.72 18.57
CA LEU A 15 2.79 9.27 18.78
C LEU A 15 4.12 8.87 19.44
N ALA A 16 5.21 9.54 19.04
CA ALA A 16 6.53 9.31 19.59
C ALA A 16 6.64 9.80 21.04
N PHE A 17 6.25 11.05 21.30
CA PHE A 17 6.51 11.73 22.57
C PHE A 17 5.32 11.84 23.52
N GLY A 18 4.13 11.38 23.12
CA GLY A 18 2.94 11.41 23.99
C GLY A 18 2.48 12.83 24.37
N ARG A 19 2.87 13.85 23.58
CA ARG A 19 2.50 15.24 23.81
C ARG A 19 2.44 16.03 22.50
N ARG A 20 1.74 17.15 22.51
CA ARG A 20 1.67 18.03 21.34
C ARG A 20 3.02 18.75 21.12
N PRO A 21 3.45 18.95 19.86
CA PRO A 21 4.62 19.79 19.58
C PRO A 21 4.37 21.18 20.14
N ARG A 22 5.34 21.72 20.88
CA ARG A 22 5.31 23.12 21.32
C ARG A 22 5.99 23.96 20.25
N HIS A 23 5.29 24.97 19.75
CA HIS A 23 5.87 25.95 18.87
C HIS A 23 6.68 26.97 19.69
N PRO A 24 7.79 27.52 19.18
CA PRO A 24 8.52 28.60 19.87
C PRO A 24 7.63 29.81 20.22
N PHE A 25 6.61 30.09 19.41
CA PHE A 25 5.64 31.16 19.65
C PHE A 25 4.43 30.74 20.50
N ASN A 26 4.35 29.49 20.97
CA ASN A 26 3.28 29.11 21.88
C ASN A 26 3.54 29.75 23.24
N PRO A 27 2.52 30.34 23.89
CA PRO A 27 2.69 30.91 25.22
C PRO A 27 3.25 29.86 26.17
N HIS A 28 4.24 30.27 26.96
CA HIS A 28 4.75 29.43 28.04
C HIS A 28 3.61 29.22 29.03
N ALA A 29 3.28 27.96 29.30
CA ALA A 29 2.36 27.63 30.37
C ALA A 29 3.03 28.08 31.67
N THR A 30 2.50 29.13 32.29
CA THR A 30 3.07 29.77 33.48
C THR A 30 2.88 28.93 34.73
N THR A 31 1.96 27.96 34.73
CA THR A 31 1.77 27.05 35.86
C THR A 31 1.16 25.74 35.37
N PHE A 32 1.77 24.61 35.75
CA PHE A 32 1.14 23.29 35.66
C PHE A 32 0.66 22.91 37.06
N VAL A 33 -0.66 22.84 37.26
CA VAL A 33 -1.23 22.35 38.50
C VAL A 33 -1.38 20.85 38.38
N PHE A 34 -0.56 20.11 39.13
CA PHE A 34 -0.66 18.66 39.25
C PHE A 34 -1.28 18.32 40.61
N SER A 35 -2.13 17.29 40.66
CA SER A 35 -2.72 16.84 41.93
C SER A 35 -1.67 16.19 42.83
N LYS A 36 -0.67 15.52 42.22
CA LYS A 36 0.47 14.89 42.88
C LYS A 36 1.77 15.18 42.11
N PRO A 37 2.93 15.21 42.79
CA PRO A 37 4.24 15.47 42.17
C PRO A 37 4.62 14.53 41.01
N HIS A 38 4.01 13.34 40.90
CA HIS A 38 4.33 12.31 39.90
C HIS A 38 3.27 12.17 38.77
N ASP A 39 2.24 13.01 38.74
CA ASP A 39 1.11 12.86 37.79
C ASP A 39 1.45 13.19 36.34
N TYR A 40 2.54 13.92 36.09
CA TYR A 40 2.89 14.32 34.72
C TYR A 40 3.15 13.10 33.82
N TRP A 41 3.93 12.13 34.31
CA TRP A 41 4.31 10.96 33.52
C TRP A 41 3.11 10.05 33.24
N THR A 42 2.24 9.86 34.23
CA THR A 42 1.01 9.07 34.07
C THR A 42 0.09 9.71 33.04
N GLN A 43 -0.06 11.03 33.06
CA GLN A 43 -0.85 11.77 32.07
C GLN A 43 -0.26 11.65 30.65
N VAL A 44 1.07 11.75 30.50
CA VAL A 44 1.76 11.58 29.20
C VAL A 44 1.53 10.17 28.65
N ILE A 45 1.65 9.13 29.48
CA ILE A 45 1.38 7.75 29.09
C ILE A 45 -0.08 7.58 28.67
N GLN A 46 -1.02 8.09 29.46
CA GLN A 46 -2.45 8.00 29.16
C GLN A 46 -2.79 8.69 27.83
N TYR A 47 -2.28 9.90 27.62
CA TYR A 47 -2.44 10.63 26.36
C TYR A 47 -1.85 9.83 25.19
N ARG A 48 -0.62 9.31 25.33
CA ARG A 48 0.04 8.52 24.29
C ARG A 48 -0.78 7.29 23.92
N ASN A 49 -1.29 6.57 24.91
CA ASN A 49 -2.11 5.37 24.70
C ASN A 49 -3.43 5.70 23.99
N ALA A 50 -4.09 6.80 24.39
CA ALA A 50 -5.29 7.29 23.71
C ALA A 50 -5.00 7.68 22.26
N ALA A 51 -3.90 8.42 22.02
CA ALA A 51 -3.45 8.79 20.68
C ALA A 51 -3.15 7.56 19.82
N LEU A 52 -2.43 6.56 20.34
CA LEU A 52 -2.13 5.32 19.62
C LEU A 52 -3.41 4.54 19.28
N LYS A 53 -4.39 4.50 20.19
CA LYS A 53 -5.68 3.86 19.94
C LYS A 53 -6.44 4.56 18.81
N GLN A 54 -6.52 5.88 18.85
CA GLN A 54 -7.16 6.68 17.80
C GLN A 54 -6.44 6.53 16.45
N ALA A 55 -5.11 6.58 16.46
CA ALA A 55 -4.27 6.35 15.29
C ALA A 55 -4.57 5.00 14.62
N LYS A 56 -4.64 3.92 15.41
CA LYS A 56 -4.98 2.58 14.90
C LYS A 56 -6.35 2.55 14.23
N GLN A 57 -7.37 3.16 14.85
CA GLN A 57 -8.71 3.23 14.26
C GLN A 57 -8.70 3.99 12.93
N HIS A 58 -7.97 5.10 12.87
CA HIS A 58 -7.84 5.90 11.65
C HIS A 58 -7.14 5.12 10.54
N ILE A 59 -6.07 4.41 10.86
CA ILE A 59 -5.34 3.56 9.92
C ILE A 59 -6.27 2.49 9.33
N ILE A 60 -7.04 1.77 10.17
CA ILE A 60 -7.97 0.74 9.70
C ILE A 60 -9.03 1.34 8.76
N HIS A 61 -9.59 2.49 9.12
CA HIS A 61 -10.57 3.19 8.30
C HIS A 61 -9.97 3.62 6.94
N GLN A 62 -8.79 4.24 6.96
CA GLN A 62 -8.10 4.70 5.75
C GLN A 62 -7.64 3.54 4.87
N GLN A 63 -7.23 2.42 5.45
CA GLN A 63 -6.94 1.17 4.72
C GLN A 63 -8.18 0.67 3.98
N LYS A 64 -9.35 0.64 4.64
CA LYS A 64 -10.61 0.26 4.01
C LYS A 64 -10.97 1.18 2.84
N LEU A 65 -10.89 2.50 3.05
CA LEU A 65 -11.15 3.48 1.99
C LEU A 65 -10.18 3.33 0.81
N SER A 66 -8.89 3.18 1.10
CA SER A 66 -7.86 2.98 0.08
C SER A 66 -8.14 1.74 -0.75
N LYS A 67 -8.47 0.62 -0.09
CA LYS A 67 -8.86 -0.63 -0.76
C LYS A 67 -10.08 -0.43 -1.65
N THR A 68 -11.16 0.18 -1.13
CA THR A 68 -12.37 0.42 -1.95
C THR A 68 -12.10 1.29 -3.17
N ARG A 69 -11.24 2.31 -3.05
CA ARG A 69 -10.88 3.18 -4.17
C ARG A 69 -10.03 2.45 -5.20
N PHE A 70 -9.09 1.64 -4.72
CA PHE A 70 -8.22 0.82 -5.56
C PHE A 70 -9.02 -0.23 -6.34
N ASP A 71 -9.98 -0.89 -5.69
CA ASP A 71 -10.78 -1.95 -6.30
C ASP A 71 -11.87 -1.42 -7.25
N LYS A 72 -12.31 -0.16 -7.12
CA LYS A 72 -13.46 0.42 -7.86
C LYS A 72 -13.40 0.22 -9.38
N ASN A 73 -12.22 0.40 -9.99
CA ASN A 73 -12.03 0.31 -11.44
C ASN A 73 -11.10 -0.85 -11.82
N ARG A 74 -10.90 -1.82 -10.92
CA ARG A 74 -9.96 -2.89 -11.13
C ARG A 74 -10.62 -4.03 -11.91
N SER A 75 -10.15 -4.25 -13.13
CA SER A 75 -10.42 -5.50 -13.84
C SER A 75 -9.71 -6.64 -13.12
N HIS A 76 -10.44 -7.72 -12.85
CA HIS A 76 -9.93 -8.96 -12.27
C HIS A 76 -9.86 -10.01 -13.37
N PRO A 77 -8.82 -9.98 -14.24
CA PRO A 77 -8.67 -10.99 -15.28
C PRO A 77 -8.47 -12.35 -14.63
N ASN A 78 -9.33 -13.30 -14.98
CA ASN A 78 -9.17 -14.70 -14.60
C ASN A 78 -8.14 -15.34 -15.52
N PHE A 79 -7.09 -15.89 -14.91
CA PHE A 79 -6.04 -16.63 -15.58
C PHE A 79 -6.05 -18.08 -15.11
N VAL A 80 -5.90 -19.00 -16.04
CA VAL A 80 -5.82 -20.44 -15.77
C VAL A 80 -4.44 -20.98 -16.15
N LEU A 81 -4.12 -22.17 -15.65
CA LEU A 81 -2.90 -22.87 -16.03
C LEU A 81 -2.88 -23.11 -17.55
N GLY A 82 -1.72 -22.90 -18.17
CA GLY A 82 -1.55 -23.06 -19.61
C GLY A 82 -1.87 -21.82 -20.45
N ASP A 83 -2.51 -20.78 -19.88
CA ASP A 83 -2.77 -19.54 -20.60
C ASP A 83 -1.47 -18.87 -21.06
N LEU A 84 -1.50 -18.34 -22.29
CA LEU A 84 -0.43 -17.51 -22.83
C LEU A 84 -0.66 -16.05 -22.44
N VAL A 85 0.38 -15.43 -21.86
CA VAL A 85 0.35 -14.07 -21.36
C VAL A 85 1.60 -13.29 -21.75
N TRP A 86 1.40 -12.03 -22.14
CA TRP A 86 2.47 -11.05 -22.30
C TRP A 86 2.92 -10.54 -20.93
N THR A 87 4.24 -10.47 -20.67
CA THR A 87 4.77 -9.96 -19.40
C THR A 87 5.41 -8.57 -19.54
N LYS A 88 5.14 -7.67 -18.60
CA LYS A 88 5.63 -6.29 -18.60
C LYS A 88 7.15 -6.23 -18.37
N VAL A 89 7.83 -5.43 -19.19
CA VAL A 89 9.28 -5.20 -19.10
C VAL A 89 9.57 -3.99 -18.20
N PHE A 90 10.44 -4.17 -17.19
CA PHE A 90 10.81 -3.12 -16.23
C PHE A 90 12.14 -2.44 -16.54
N VAL A 91 13.13 -3.20 -17.04
CA VAL A 91 14.51 -2.76 -17.27
C VAL A 91 14.76 -2.45 -18.76
N GLY A 92 15.71 -1.57 -19.07
CA GLY A 92 16.14 -1.34 -20.46
C GLY A 92 15.10 -0.64 -21.35
N ARG A 93 14.25 0.19 -20.74
CA ARG A 93 13.19 0.92 -21.45
C ARG A 93 13.79 2.08 -22.23
N HIS A 94 13.60 2.07 -23.55
CA HIS A 94 13.94 3.16 -24.45
C HIS A 94 12.72 3.59 -25.26
N LYS A 95 12.81 4.75 -25.92
CA LYS A 95 11.76 5.22 -26.83
C LYS A 95 11.50 4.13 -27.90
N LEU A 96 10.23 3.87 -28.21
CA LEU A 96 9.77 2.89 -29.20
C LEU A 96 9.99 1.40 -28.88
N LYS A 97 10.59 1.03 -27.74
CA LYS A 97 10.63 -0.39 -27.33
C LYS A 97 9.27 -0.87 -26.82
N ALA A 98 8.95 -2.14 -27.10
CA ALA A 98 7.74 -2.79 -26.60
C ALA A 98 7.68 -2.77 -25.07
N ARG A 99 6.49 -2.53 -24.51
CA ARG A 99 6.27 -2.47 -23.05
C ARG A 99 6.09 -3.85 -22.42
N TYR A 100 5.80 -4.85 -23.24
CA TYR A 100 5.61 -6.23 -22.84
C TYR A 100 6.48 -7.11 -23.75
N THR A 101 6.98 -8.19 -23.18
CA THR A 101 7.77 -9.22 -23.87
C THR A 101 6.98 -10.53 -23.86
N GLY A 102 7.26 -11.35 -24.89
CA GLY A 102 6.96 -12.78 -25.06
C GLY A 102 5.59 -13.31 -24.62
N PRO A 103 4.97 -14.24 -25.38
CA PRO A 103 3.91 -15.04 -24.81
C PRO A 103 4.53 -16.04 -23.83
N ALA A 104 4.56 -15.68 -22.55
CA ALA A 104 4.92 -16.59 -21.47
C ALA A 104 3.71 -17.45 -21.09
N ARG A 105 3.92 -18.71 -20.71
CA ARG A 105 2.86 -19.61 -20.28
C ARG A 105 2.70 -19.60 -18.77
N ILE A 106 1.48 -19.57 -18.26
CA ILE A 106 1.24 -19.74 -16.82
C ILE A 106 1.44 -21.22 -16.44
N VAL A 107 2.47 -21.49 -15.64
CA VAL A 107 2.82 -22.85 -15.18
C VAL A 107 2.31 -23.12 -13.76
N ARG A 108 2.16 -22.07 -12.94
CA ARG A 108 1.62 -22.21 -11.57
C ARG A 108 0.84 -20.98 -11.12
N ILE A 109 -0.25 -21.22 -10.39
CA ILE A 109 -1.06 -20.17 -9.75
C ILE A 109 -0.73 -20.18 -8.25
N LEU A 110 -0.14 -19.09 -7.73
CA LEU A 110 0.17 -18.95 -6.30
C LEU A 110 -0.96 -18.27 -5.54
N SER A 111 -1.57 -17.25 -6.15
CA SER A 111 -2.74 -16.54 -5.63
C SER A 111 -3.48 -15.87 -6.79
N PRO A 112 -4.70 -15.32 -6.58
CA PRO A 112 -5.42 -14.59 -7.63
C PRO A 112 -4.65 -13.39 -8.22
N LEU A 113 -3.60 -12.93 -7.53
CA LEU A 113 -2.77 -11.79 -7.94
C LEU A 113 -1.36 -12.19 -8.34
N SER A 114 -0.94 -13.44 -8.13
CA SER A 114 0.45 -13.86 -8.27
C SER A 114 0.55 -15.21 -8.97
N PHE A 115 1.29 -15.21 -10.07
CA PHE A 115 1.44 -16.34 -10.98
C PHE A 115 2.91 -16.64 -11.21
N ILE A 116 3.23 -17.87 -11.58
CA ILE A 116 4.54 -18.20 -12.16
C ILE A 116 4.33 -18.46 -13.63
N VAL A 117 5.11 -17.74 -14.41
CA VAL A 117 5.12 -17.85 -15.87
C VAL A 117 6.45 -18.42 -16.32
N GLU A 118 6.42 -19.13 -17.43
CA GLU A 118 7.57 -19.68 -18.12
C GLU A 118 7.68 -19.02 -19.49
N ASP A 119 8.84 -18.45 -19.78
CA ASP A 119 9.13 -17.83 -21.08
C ASP A 119 9.63 -18.86 -22.11
N GLU A 120 9.82 -18.43 -23.35
CA GLU A 120 10.31 -19.26 -24.46
C GLU A 120 11.66 -19.94 -24.17
N HIS A 121 12.46 -19.35 -23.27
CA HIS A 121 13.74 -19.88 -22.81
C HIS A 121 13.63 -20.85 -21.60
N LEU A 122 12.43 -21.35 -21.29
CA LEU A 122 12.14 -22.21 -20.13
C LEU A 122 12.51 -21.58 -18.78
N GLN A 123 12.64 -20.25 -18.73
CA GLN A 123 12.92 -19.52 -17.51
C GLN A 123 11.60 -19.24 -16.78
N GLN A 124 11.55 -19.64 -15.52
CA GLN A 124 10.39 -19.42 -14.67
C GLN A 124 10.60 -18.23 -13.76
N PHE A 125 9.59 -17.36 -13.65
CA PHE A 125 9.62 -16.24 -12.73
C PHE A 125 8.21 -15.87 -12.25
N GLN A 126 8.16 -15.25 -11.09
CA GLN A 126 6.92 -14.85 -10.45
C GLN A 126 6.49 -13.47 -10.97
N VAL A 127 5.21 -13.35 -11.33
CA VAL A 127 4.63 -12.11 -11.86
C VAL A 127 3.29 -11.83 -11.21
N HIS A 128 3.05 -10.55 -10.94
CA HIS A 128 1.78 -10.06 -10.44
C HIS A 128 0.76 -9.88 -11.59
N SER A 129 -0.53 -10.12 -11.34
CA SER A 129 -1.62 -10.03 -12.34
C SER A 129 -1.62 -8.73 -13.14
N ASN A 130 -1.35 -7.59 -12.50
CA ASN A 130 -1.28 -6.27 -13.17
C ASN A 130 -0.12 -6.13 -14.18
N ASN A 131 0.86 -7.04 -14.14
CA ASN A 131 2.05 -7.02 -15.00
C ASN A 131 1.96 -8.06 -16.12
N ILE A 132 0.85 -8.79 -16.24
CA ILE A 132 0.57 -9.72 -17.33
C ILE A 132 -0.66 -9.28 -18.13
N ARG A 133 -0.70 -9.66 -19.40
CA ARG A 133 -1.87 -9.47 -20.27
C ARG A 133 -2.14 -10.74 -21.07
N ARG A 134 -3.39 -11.18 -21.16
CA ARG A 134 -3.77 -12.34 -21.99
C ARG A 134 -3.37 -12.09 -23.44
N VAL A 135 -2.76 -13.09 -24.06
CA VAL A 135 -2.49 -13.10 -25.50
C VAL A 135 -3.79 -13.50 -26.20
N TYR A 136 -4.25 -12.69 -27.15
CA TYR A 136 -5.40 -13.04 -27.99
C TYR A 136 -4.86 -13.44 -29.36
N SER A 137 -5.07 -14.70 -29.77
CA SER A 137 -4.77 -15.12 -31.13
C SER A 137 -5.85 -14.58 -32.09
N ARG A 138 -5.45 -14.29 -33.32
CA ARG A 138 -6.29 -13.64 -34.33
C ARG A 138 -7.47 -14.51 -34.82
N GLU A 139 -7.45 -15.81 -34.51
CA GLU A 139 -8.50 -16.78 -34.89
C GLU A 139 -9.80 -16.61 -34.09
N SER A 140 -9.75 -15.94 -32.94
CA SER A 140 -10.89 -15.76 -32.03
C SER A 140 -11.95 -14.72 -32.49
N PHE A 141 -11.82 -14.15 -33.69
CA PHE A 141 -12.68 -13.04 -34.17
C PHE A 141 -13.64 -13.42 -35.31
N GLN A 142 -13.85 -14.71 -35.60
CA GLN A 142 -14.93 -15.15 -36.49
C GLN A 142 -16.17 -15.57 -35.69
N THR A 143 -17.06 -14.62 -35.45
CA THR A 143 -18.50 -14.84 -35.22
C THR A 143 -19.24 -13.57 -35.60
#